data_AF-A5CF19-F1
#
_entry.id   AF-A5CF19-F1
#
_cell.length_a   1.000
_cell.length_b   1.000
_cell.length_c   1.000
_cell.angle_alpha   90.00
_cell.angle_beta   90.00
_cell.angle_gamma   90.00
#
_symmetry.space_group_name_H-M   'P 1'
#
loop_
_entity.id
_entity.type
_entity.pdbx_description
1 polymer ?
#
loop_
_entity_poly.entity_id
_entity_poly.type
_entity_poly.pdbx_seq_one_letter_code
_entity_poly.pdbx_strand_id
1 'polypeptide(L)'
;MQLISKTTFQIIRNILSSKYGKEYADIVLYWDKIVGPKLQGQSYPYKVIYPKNSNNCTLYVNVYDSVTNLELNFQREIITEKIAIYLGYKSIKKVVINLKPTLNNKN
;
A
#
# COMPACT_ATOMS: atom_id res chain seq x y z
N MET A 1 12.39 23.14 -7.87
CA MET A 1 10.96 23.00 -7.49
C MET A 1 10.76 21.81 -6.54
N GLN A 2 11.53 21.71 -5.43
CA GLN A 2 11.47 20.57 -4.47
C GLN A 2 10.65 20.86 -3.21
N LEU A 3 10.44 22.15 -2.88
CA LEU A 3 9.72 22.57 -1.68
C LEU A 3 8.21 22.27 -1.77
N ILE A 4 7.63 22.44 -2.96
CA ILE A 4 6.19 22.23 -3.18
C ILE A 4 5.83 20.75 -2.96
N SER A 5 6.62 19.83 -3.52
CA SER A 5 6.37 18.39 -3.38
C SER A 5 6.49 17.92 -1.93
N LYS A 6 7.49 18.41 -1.18
CA LYS A 6 7.69 18.05 0.24
C LYS A 6 6.50 18.50 1.11
N THR A 7 6.03 19.73 0.92
CA THR A 7 4.90 20.27 1.70
C THR A 7 3.61 19.53 1.37
N THR A 8 3.33 19.29 0.08
CA THR A 8 2.17 18.50 -0.36
C THR A 8 2.21 17.08 0.22
N PHE A 9 3.37 16.43 0.18
CA PHE A 9 3.57 15.10 0.76
C PHE A 9 3.26 15.08 2.26
N GLN A 10 3.79 16.05 3.01
CA GLN A 10 3.56 16.14 4.45
C GLN A 10 2.07 16.36 4.80
N ILE A 11 1.37 17.19 4.02
CA ILE A 11 -0.07 17.44 4.22
C ILE A 11 -0.86 16.16 3.96
N ILE A 12 -0.62 15.47 2.84
CA ILE A 12 -1.30 14.22 2.51
C ILE A 12 -1.02 13.17 3.59
N ARG A 13 0.25 13.05 4.02
CA ARG A 13 0.65 12.13 5.09
C ARG A 13 -0.13 12.39 6.37
N ASN A 14 -0.25 13.65 6.79
CA ASN A 14 -0.95 14.03 8.01
C ASN A 14 -2.45 13.69 7.93
N ILE A 15 -3.10 13.98 6.79
CA ILE A 15 -4.51 13.67 6.54
C ILE A 15 -4.75 12.16 6.54
N LEU A 16 -3.91 11.39 5.85
CA LEU A 16 -4.05 9.93 5.81
C LEU A 16 -3.76 9.30 7.17
N SER A 17 -2.74 9.79 7.88
CA SER A 17 -2.33 9.24 9.18
C SER A 17 -3.42 9.42 10.23
N SER A 18 -4.10 10.58 10.25
CA SER A 18 -5.17 10.85 11.20
C SER A 18 -6.41 10.00 10.95
N LYS A 19 -6.70 9.67 9.68
CA LYS A 19 -7.92 8.94 9.30
C LYS A 19 -7.75 7.43 9.22
N TYR A 20 -6.58 6.95 8.80
CA TYR A 20 -6.35 5.53 8.45
C TYR A 20 -5.13 4.91 9.15
N GLY A 21 -4.41 5.69 9.97
CA GLY A 21 -3.21 5.27 10.67
C GLY A 21 -1.92 5.57 9.90
N LYS A 22 -0.81 5.66 10.63
CA LYS A 22 0.50 6.08 10.12
C LYS A 22 1.05 5.09 9.10
N GLU A 23 0.90 3.80 9.37
CA GLU A 23 1.33 2.71 8.49
C GLU A 23 0.64 2.82 7.13
N TYR A 24 -0.68 3.00 7.11
CA TYR A 24 -1.42 3.15 5.86
C TYR A 24 -0.96 4.39 5.08
N ALA A 25 -0.77 5.52 5.76
CA ALA A 25 -0.32 6.76 5.12
C ALA A 25 1.03 6.58 4.42
N ASP A 26 2.01 6.01 5.12
CA ASP A 26 3.35 5.79 4.57
C ASP A 26 3.34 4.75 3.44
N ILE A 27 2.57 3.66 3.59
CA ILE A 27 2.43 2.64 2.53
C ILE A 27 1.83 3.24 1.25
N VAL A 28 0.79 4.08 1.36
CA VAL A 28 0.18 4.74 0.19
C VAL A 28 1.16 5.68 -0.49
N LEU A 29 1.86 6.48 0.30
CA LEU A 29 2.77 7.51 -0.21
C LEU A 29 4.02 6.94 -0.88
N TYR A 30 4.49 5.77 -0.44
CA TYR A 30 5.65 5.09 -1.00
C TYR A 30 5.28 3.88 -1.87
N TRP A 31 4.01 3.71 -2.25
CA TRP A 31 3.54 2.50 -2.93
C TRP A 31 4.31 2.23 -4.22
N ASP A 32 4.56 3.28 -5.02
CA ASP A 32 5.35 3.19 -6.26
C ASP A 32 6.76 2.65 -6.01
N LYS A 33 7.39 2.99 -4.88
CA LYS A 33 8.71 2.49 -4.49
C LYS A 33 8.67 1.09 -3.90
N ILE A 34 7.58 0.74 -3.22
CA ILE A 34 7.39 -0.58 -2.62
C ILE A 34 7.19 -1.64 -3.72
N VAL A 35 6.20 -1.46 -4.60
CA VAL A 35 5.87 -2.47 -5.62
C VAL A 35 6.55 -2.22 -6.97
N GLY A 36 7.07 -1.02 -7.20
CA GLY A 36 7.71 -0.64 -8.46
C GLY A 36 6.72 -0.12 -9.52
N PRO A 37 7.25 0.52 -10.58
CA PRO A 37 6.45 1.23 -11.58
C PRO A 37 5.48 0.33 -12.36
N LYS A 38 5.86 -0.94 -12.58
CA LYS A 38 5.04 -1.92 -13.30
C LYS A 38 3.74 -2.23 -12.56
N LEU A 39 3.80 -2.36 -11.23
CA LEU A 39 2.68 -2.86 -10.42
C LEU A 39 1.86 -1.72 -9.81
N GLN A 40 2.43 -0.53 -9.62
CA GLN A 40 1.72 0.59 -8.98
C GLN A 40 0.52 1.11 -9.79
N GLY A 41 0.55 1.00 -11.12
CA GLY A 41 -0.57 1.40 -11.98
C GLY A 41 -1.74 0.41 -11.97
N GLN A 42 -1.50 -0.84 -11.54
CA GLN A 42 -2.49 -1.92 -11.54
C GLN A 42 -2.88 -2.42 -10.14
N SER A 43 -2.35 -1.75 -9.11
CA SER A 43 -2.58 -2.13 -7.71
C SER A 43 -2.55 -0.93 -6.79
N TYR A 44 -3.29 -1.00 -5.69
CA TYR A 44 -3.27 0.05 -4.68
C TYR A 44 -3.51 -0.51 -3.28
N PRO A 45 -2.91 0.09 -2.24
CA PRO A 45 -3.23 -0.22 -0.85
C PRO A 45 -4.70 0.12 -0.59
N TYR A 46 -5.47 -0.85 -0.11
CA TYR A 46 -6.89 -0.67 0.16
C TYR A 46 -7.15 -0.28 1.61
N LYS A 47 -6.59 -1.03 2.57
CA LYS A 47 -6.70 -0.73 4.00
C LYS A 47 -5.66 -1.49 4.80
N VAL A 48 -5.38 -1.01 6.01
CA VAL A 48 -4.67 -1.76 7.04
C VAL A 48 -5.66 -2.14 8.14
N ILE A 49 -5.64 -3.40 8.57
CA ILE A 49 -6.39 -3.87 9.73
C ILE A 49 -5.45 -3.93 10.94
N TYR A 50 -5.84 -3.22 12.00
CA TYR A 50 -5.13 -3.11 13.27
C TYR A 50 -5.85 -3.95 14.34
N PRO A 51 -5.34 -5.15 14.67
CA PRO A 51 -5.92 -5.99 15.72
C PRO A 51 -5.72 -5.35 17.11
N LYS A 52 -6.73 -5.44 17.98
CA LYS A 52 -6.77 -4.73 19.29
C LYS A 52 -5.62 -5.05 20.25
N ASN A 53 -4.96 -6.20 20.11
CA ASN A 53 -3.93 -6.68 21.04
C ASN A 53 -2.64 -7.11 20.33
N SER A 54 -2.32 -6.51 19.18
CA SER A 54 -1.13 -6.88 18.44
C SER A 54 -0.63 -5.75 17.57
N ASN A 55 0.69 -5.61 17.52
CA ASN A 55 1.37 -4.68 16.61
C ASN A 55 1.47 -5.23 15.18
N ASN A 56 1.05 -6.49 14.98
CA ASN A 56 1.07 -7.16 13.69
C ASN A 56 -0.20 -6.84 12.90
N CYS A 57 -0.08 -5.84 12.04
CA CYS A 57 -1.15 -5.38 11.17
C CYS A 57 -1.23 -6.23 9.89
N THR A 58 -2.40 -6.23 9.26
CA THR A 58 -2.61 -6.86 7.95
C THR A 58 -2.91 -5.79 6.91
N LEU A 59 -2.08 -5.72 5.87
CA LEU A 59 -2.33 -4.87 4.71
C LEU A 59 -3.22 -5.61 3.71
N TYR A 60 -4.26 -4.95 3.23
CA TYR A 60 -5.05 -5.39 2.10
C TYR A 60 -4.73 -4.54 0.89
N VAL A 61 -4.45 -5.19 -0.24
CA VAL A 61 -4.10 -4.58 -1.52
C VAL A 61 -5.13 -5.01 -2.54
N ASN A 62 -5.66 -4.08 -3.32
CA ASN A 62 -6.53 -4.40 -4.44
C ASN A 62 -5.73 -4.36 -5.74
N VAL A 63 -6.11 -5.21 -6.69
CA VAL A 63 -5.54 -5.27 -8.04
C VAL A 63 -6.65 -5.33 -9.08
N TYR A 64 -6.39 -4.82 -10.28
CA TYR A 64 -7.40 -4.76 -11.34
C TYR A 64 -7.42 -6.01 -12.24
N ASP A 65 -6.33 -6.76 -12.31
CA ASP A 65 -6.20 -7.93 -13.18
C ASP A 65 -5.50 -9.11 -12.48
N SER A 66 -5.71 -10.31 -13.03
CA SER A 66 -5.19 -11.56 -12.46
C SER A 66 -3.67 -11.72 -12.61
N VAL A 67 -3.06 -11.09 -13.61
CA VAL A 67 -1.60 -11.17 -13.82
C VAL A 67 -0.89 -10.39 -12.72
N THR A 68 -1.34 -9.17 -12.44
CA THR A 68 -0.88 -8.35 -11.31
C THR A 68 -1.16 -9.04 -9.98
N ASN A 69 -2.32 -9.70 -9.83
CA ASN A 69 -2.63 -10.49 -8.65
C ASN A 69 -1.56 -11.58 -8.40
N LEU A 70 -1.26 -12.37 -9.42
CA LEU A 70 -0.27 -13.44 -9.35
C LEU A 70 1.12 -12.89 -9.01
N GLU A 71 1.56 -11.82 -9.67
CA GLU A 71 2.89 -11.24 -9.48
C GLU A 71 3.07 -10.67 -8.06
N LEU A 72 2.08 -9.94 -7.52
CA LEU A 72 2.14 -9.44 -6.14
C LEU A 72 2.08 -10.57 -5.10
N ASN A 73 1.37 -11.65 -5.38
CA ASN A 73 1.36 -12.82 -4.51
C ASN A 73 2.72 -13.54 -4.50
N PHE A 74 3.37 -13.66 -5.66
CA PHE A 74 4.72 -14.24 -5.76
C PHE A 74 5.76 -13.36 -5.03
N GLN A 75 5.62 -12.04 -5.09
CA GLN A 75 6.53 -11.08 -4.45
C GLN A 75 6.12 -10.71 -3.01
N ARG A 76 5.12 -11.38 -2.42
CA ARG A 76 4.48 -10.95 -1.16
C ARG A 76 5.46 -10.75 0.00
N GLU A 77 6.43 -11.65 0.14
CA GLU A 77 7.45 -11.55 1.20
C GLU A 77 8.38 -10.36 0.98
N ILE A 78 8.86 -10.17 -0.25
CA ILE A 78 9.71 -9.02 -0.64
C ILE A 78 8.97 -7.71 -0.42
N ILE A 79 7.68 -7.64 -0.77
CA ILE A 79 6.83 -6.47 -0.54
C ILE A 79 6.71 -6.17 0.96
N THR A 80 6.52 -7.20 1.77
CA THR A 80 6.42 -7.06 3.24
C THR A 80 7.71 -6.50 3.83
N GLU A 81 8.88 -6.97 3.38
CA GLU A 81 10.18 -6.45 3.81
C GLU A 81 10.42 -5.01 3.31
N LYS A 82 10.06 -4.69 2.07
CA LYS A 82 10.14 -3.31 1.56
C LYS A 82 9.25 -2.36 2.36
N ILE A 83 8.03 -2.77 2.70
CA ILE A 83 7.15 -1.98 3.58
C ILE A 83 7.86 -1.70 4.90
N ALA A 84 8.46 -2.71 5.54
CA ALA A 84 9.18 -2.52 6.79
C ALA A 84 10.35 -1.52 6.66
N ILE A 85 11.06 -1.52 5.52
CA ILE A 85 12.12 -0.54 5.23
C ILE A 85 11.55 0.88 5.17
N TYR A 86 10.44 1.10 4.45
CA TYR A 86 9.83 2.44 4.32
C TYR A 86 9.17 2.92 5.61
N LEU A 87 8.65 2.00 6.44
CA LEU A 87 8.11 2.33 7.76
C LEU A 87 9.20 2.54 8.81
N GLY A 88 10.37 1.91 8.64
CA GLY A 88 11.44 1.85 9.65
C GLY A 88 11.24 0.77 10.72
N TYR A 89 10.17 -0.03 10.64
CA TYR A 89 9.86 -1.12 11.57
C TYR A 89 8.92 -2.16 10.95
N LYS A 90 8.90 -3.37 11.51
CA LYS A 90 8.05 -4.49 11.05
C LYS A 90 6.67 -4.46 11.72
N SER A 91 5.71 -3.71 11.14
CA SER A 91 4.31 -3.72 11.61
C SER A 91 3.36 -4.51 10.71
N ILE A 92 3.58 -4.54 9.39
CA ILE A 92 2.77 -5.36 8.48
C ILE A 92 3.31 -6.79 8.53
N LYS A 93 2.53 -7.72 9.09
CA LYS A 93 2.90 -9.15 9.15
C LYS A 93 2.32 -9.97 7.99
N LYS A 94 1.23 -9.48 7.40
CA LYS A 94 0.51 -10.16 6.33
C LYS A 94 0.05 -9.14 5.29
N VAL A 95 0.22 -9.50 4.01
CA VAL A 95 -0.33 -8.78 2.87
C VAL A 95 -1.34 -9.68 2.17
N VAL A 96 -2.58 -9.20 2.04
CA VAL A 96 -3.68 -9.90 1.38
C VAL A 96 -3.99 -9.17 0.07
N ILE A 97 -3.91 -9.89 -1.05
CA ILE A 97 -4.13 -9.34 -2.39
C ILE A 97 -5.52 -9.75 -2.85
N ASN A 98 -6.38 -8.79 -3.17
CA ASN A 98 -7.74 -9.00 -3.65
C ASN A 98 -7.88 -8.57 -5.10
N LEU A 99 -8.40 -9.45 -5.95
CA LEU A 99 -8.82 -9.08 -7.30
C LEU A 99 -10.10 -8.25 -7.21
N LYS A 100 -10.02 -6.99 -7.63
CA LYS A 100 -11.13 -6.05 -7.75
C LYS A 100 -11.14 -5.54 -9.20
N PRO A 101 -11.71 -6.32 -10.13
CA PRO A 101 -11.74 -5.91 -11.51
C PRO A 101 -12.47 -4.58 -11.61
N THR A 102 -11.91 -3.63 -12.35
CA THR A 102 -12.61 -2.40 -12.68
C THR A 102 -13.85 -2.78 -13.48
N LEU A 103 -15.04 -2.38 -13.02
CA LEU A 103 -16.26 -2.47 -13.83
C LEU A 103 -16.04 -1.58 -15.05
N ASN A 104 -15.63 -2.19 -16.15
CA ASN A 104 -15.56 -1.54 -17.44
C ASN A 104 -17.02 -1.39 -17.90
N ASN A 105 -17.71 -0.34 -17.45
CA ASN A 105 -18.93 0.12 -18.10
C ASN A 105 -18.53 0.67 -19.48
N LYS A 106 -18.28 -0.24 -20.42
CA LYS A 106 -18.31 0.07 -21.84
C LYS A 106 -19.78 0.15 -22.23
N ASN A 107 -20.32 1.36 -22.16
CA ASN A 107 -21.43 1.76 -23.03
C ASN A 107 -20.88 1.97 -24.44
#